data_AF-A0A538C8N1-F1
#
_entry.id   AF-A0A538C8N1-F1
#
_cell.length_a   1.000
_cell.length_b   1.000
_cell.length_c   1.000
_cell.angle_alpha   90.00
_cell.angle_beta   90.00
_cell.angle_gamma   90.00
#
_symmetry.space_group_name_H-M   'P 1'
#
loop_
_entity.id
_entity.type
_entity.pdbx_description
1 polymer ?
#
loop_
_entity_poly.entity_id
_entity_poly.type
_entity_poly.pdbx_seq_one_letter_code
_entity_poly.pdbx_strand_id
1 'polypeptide(L)'
;MAQSRAPSAPLGTMNTPVTLASSSAVDSDFSCPSQPLGKLFGAISCRWGDYAGASTDPSNNNVAWGSSQLNGPTGGASEFGNQAQWATQNFAIIANEVELVAPAVTGLTPKKGPVTGGTVVKISGTNFGGASAVKFGSKSATSFTVNSETSITASAPANAAGIVDVTVTTPGGTSAAVLADHFKYLPVVSGVSPNKGSAAGGTSVTVTGAGFALGASATTFKFGTAKASAVNCGSSTSCTLVSPPHAAGTVDVKATVSKVTSAKNAPADQFAYS
;
A
#
# COMPACT_ATOMS: atom_id res chain seq x y z
N MET A 1 -27.72 -51.55 8.77
CA MET A 1 -27.23 -52.02 7.46
C MET A 1 -26.08 -51.12 7.06
N ALA A 2 -24.91 -51.70 6.79
CA ALA A 2 -23.74 -50.95 6.36
C ALA A 2 -23.98 -50.37 4.95
N GLN A 3 -23.80 -49.07 4.76
CA GLN A 3 -23.76 -48.49 3.42
C GLN A 3 -22.40 -48.82 2.79
N SER A 4 -22.41 -49.58 1.70
CA SER A 4 -21.18 -49.89 0.96
C SER A 4 -20.66 -48.63 0.29
N ARG A 5 -19.41 -48.28 0.56
CA ARG A 5 -18.69 -47.18 -0.08
C ARG A 5 -18.29 -47.61 -1.49
N ALA A 6 -18.99 -47.13 -2.51
CA ALA A 6 -18.60 -47.32 -3.89
C ALA A 6 -17.34 -46.47 -4.22
N PRO A 7 -16.41 -46.96 -5.06
CA PRO A 7 -15.21 -46.21 -5.42
C PRO A 7 -15.56 -45.00 -6.31
N SER A 8 -14.98 -43.86 -5.96
CA SER A 8 -15.13 -42.57 -6.65
C SER A 8 -14.64 -42.66 -8.10
N ALA A 9 -15.50 -42.32 -9.06
CA ALA A 9 -15.05 -42.03 -10.42
C ALA A 9 -14.32 -40.66 -10.44
N PRO A 10 -13.28 -40.49 -11.28
CA PRO A 10 -12.59 -39.20 -11.40
C PRO A 10 -13.50 -38.20 -12.12
N LEU A 11 -13.88 -37.12 -11.45
CA LEU A 11 -14.72 -36.05 -12.01
C LEU A 11 -13.85 -35.02 -12.73
N GLY A 12 -14.27 -34.67 -13.96
CA GLY A 12 -13.65 -33.66 -14.79
C GLY A 12 -13.69 -32.26 -14.17
N THR A 13 -12.72 -31.44 -14.55
CA THR A 13 -12.59 -30.03 -14.17
C THR A 13 -13.77 -29.21 -14.70
N MET A 14 -14.61 -28.67 -13.82
CA MET A 14 -15.58 -27.63 -14.18
C MET A 14 -14.95 -26.24 -13.95
N ASN A 15 -14.62 -25.54 -15.04
CA ASN A 15 -13.97 -24.22 -15.04
C ASN A 15 -14.94 -23.03 -14.99
N THR A 16 -16.15 -23.20 -14.45
CA THR A 16 -17.11 -22.09 -14.31
C THR A 16 -17.25 -21.69 -12.85
N PRO A 17 -17.14 -20.39 -12.50
CA PRO A 17 -17.32 -19.93 -11.13
C PRO A 17 -18.74 -20.25 -10.64
N VAL A 18 -18.84 -21.11 -9.64
CA VAL A 18 -20.10 -21.41 -8.95
C VAL A 18 -20.30 -20.33 -7.89
N THR A 19 -21.24 -19.42 -8.11
CA THR A 19 -21.82 -18.62 -7.03
C THR A 19 -22.56 -19.56 -6.09
N LEU A 20 -22.02 -19.77 -4.89
CA LEU A 20 -22.69 -20.50 -3.82
C LEU A 20 -23.89 -19.69 -3.35
N ALA A 21 -25.09 -20.07 -3.78
CA ALA A 21 -26.31 -19.65 -3.11
C ALA A 21 -26.35 -20.37 -1.74
N SER A 22 -26.16 -19.63 -0.66
CA SER A 22 -26.46 -20.13 0.68
C SER A 22 -27.97 -20.16 0.85
N SER A 23 -28.62 -21.31 0.63
CA SER A 23 -29.99 -21.51 1.12
C SER A 23 -29.93 -22.09 2.53
N SER A 24 -29.92 -21.21 3.52
CA SER A 24 -30.28 -21.57 4.89
C SER A 24 -31.78 -21.89 4.93
N ALA A 25 -32.14 -23.17 5.03
CA ALA A 25 -33.41 -23.60 5.64
C ALA A 25 -33.41 -25.11 5.86
N VAL A 26 -33.11 -25.53 7.08
CA VAL A 26 -33.97 -26.54 7.70
C VAL A 26 -35.26 -25.80 8.05
N ASP A 27 -36.30 -25.95 7.23
CA ASP A 27 -37.65 -25.62 7.69
C ASP A 27 -38.18 -26.84 8.44
N SER A 28 -38.05 -26.80 9.76
CA SER A 28 -38.53 -27.84 10.67
C SER A 28 -40.04 -27.76 10.96
N ASP A 29 -40.82 -26.89 10.29
CA ASP A 29 -42.23 -26.68 10.63
C ASP A 29 -43.23 -26.77 9.46
N PHE A 30 -42.91 -27.42 8.33
CA PHE A 30 -43.96 -27.78 7.35
C PHE A 30 -44.66 -29.10 7.71
N SER A 31 -45.43 -29.08 8.80
CA SER A 31 -46.48 -30.09 9.01
C SER A 31 -47.53 -29.94 7.92
N CYS A 32 -47.63 -30.91 7.01
CA CYS A 32 -48.76 -31.02 6.10
C CYS A 32 -49.97 -31.52 6.91
N PRO A 33 -50.96 -30.69 7.28
CA PRO A 33 -52.11 -31.19 8.02
C PRO A 33 -53.04 -31.86 7.02
N SER A 34 -53.24 -33.16 7.16
CA SER A 34 -54.35 -33.85 6.50
C SER A 34 -55.67 -33.24 7.00
N GLN A 35 -56.46 -32.63 6.11
CA GLN A 35 -57.88 -32.37 6.36
C GLN A 35 -58.72 -33.11 5.31
N PRO A 36 -59.84 -33.75 5.69
CA PRO A 36 -60.61 -34.60 4.80
C PRO A 36 -61.60 -33.81 3.94
N LEU A 37 -61.59 -34.14 2.64
CA LEU A 37 -62.71 -34.22 1.68
C LEU A 37 -63.69 -33.04 1.51
N GLY A 38 -63.69 -32.46 0.31
CA GLY A 38 -64.79 -31.61 -0.15
C GLY A 38 -64.67 -31.05 -1.57
N LYS A 39 -64.78 -31.92 -2.58
CA LYS A 39 -65.26 -31.70 -3.97
C LYS A 39 -64.75 -30.51 -4.82
N LEU A 40 -64.44 -30.89 -6.07
CA LEU A 40 -64.25 -30.11 -7.30
C LEU A 40 -62.91 -29.35 -7.45
N PHE A 41 -62.23 -29.68 -8.54
CA PHE A 41 -60.91 -29.21 -9.02
C PHE A 41 -59.70 -29.90 -8.39
N GLY A 42 -58.85 -30.43 -9.27
CA GLY A 42 -57.74 -31.33 -8.94
C GLY A 42 -56.75 -30.70 -7.98
N ALA A 43 -56.33 -31.51 -6.99
CA ALA A 43 -55.25 -31.15 -6.07
C ALA A 43 -54.02 -30.74 -6.88
N ILE A 44 -53.60 -29.48 -6.73
CA ILE A 44 -52.28 -29.03 -7.13
C ILE A 44 -51.31 -29.85 -6.28
N SER A 45 -50.73 -30.88 -6.88
CA SER A 45 -49.61 -31.59 -6.27
C SER A 45 -48.49 -30.57 -6.06
N CYS A 46 -48.02 -30.43 -4.82
CA CYS A 46 -46.79 -29.71 -4.53
C CYS A 46 -45.72 -30.23 -5.51
N ARG A 47 -45.24 -29.38 -6.42
CA ARG A 47 -44.07 -29.72 -7.23
C ARG A 47 -42.90 -29.85 -6.26
N TRP A 48 -42.39 -31.08 -6.13
CA TRP A 48 -41.06 -31.31 -5.58
C TRP A 48 -40.06 -30.62 -6.51
N GLY A 49 -39.51 -29.51 -6.06
CA GLY A 49 -38.49 -28.73 -6.78
C GLY A 49 -37.39 -28.35 -5.81
N ASP A 50 -36.18 -28.83 -6.13
CA ASP A 50 -34.89 -28.23 -5.80
C ASP A 50 -34.41 -28.31 -4.33
N TYR A 51 -34.29 -29.54 -3.78
CA TYR A 51 -33.45 -29.79 -2.61
C TYR A 51 -31.96 -29.90 -3.00
N ALA A 52 -31.35 -28.77 -3.36
CA ALA A 52 -29.90 -28.67 -3.50
C ALA A 52 -29.31 -28.01 -2.25
N GLY A 53 -28.85 -28.83 -1.30
CA GLY A 53 -28.05 -28.35 -0.17
C GLY A 53 -26.56 -28.42 -0.51
N ALA A 54 -25.81 -27.35 -0.23
CA ALA A 54 -24.36 -27.35 -0.28
C ALA A 54 -23.80 -26.98 1.11
N SER A 55 -22.80 -27.74 1.58
CA SER A 55 -22.10 -27.46 2.84
C SER A 55 -20.59 -27.71 2.67
N THR A 56 -19.77 -26.90 3.31
CA THR A 56 -18.33 -27.16 3.43
C THR A 56 -18.10 -28.38 4.33
N ASP A 57 -17.07 -29.18 4.03
CA ASP A 57 -16.68 -30.34 4.86
C ASP A 57 -16.12 -29.86 6.21
N PRO A 58 -16.68 -30.30 7.35
CA PRO A 58 -16.20 -29.90 8.68
C PRO A 58 -14.74 -30.28 8.97
N SER A 59 -14.20 -31.25 8.23
CA SER A 59 -12.83 -31.75 8.39
C SER A 59 -11.86 -31.19 7.34
N ASN A 60 -12.37 -30.53 6.29
CA ASN A 60 -11.57 -29.94 5.23
C ASN A 60 -12.33 -28.80 4.52
N ASN A 61 -12.03 -27.55 4.89
CA ASN A 61 -12.65 -26.37 4.28
C ASN A 61 -12.39 -26.22 2.78
N ASN A 62 -11.54 -27.05 2.16
CA ASN A 62 -11.30 -27.06 0.71
C ASN A 62 -12.23 -28.05 -0.04
N VAL A 63 -13.22 -28.64 0.64
CA VAL A 63 -14.19 -29.56 0.02
C VAL A 63 -15.60 -29.06 0.32
N ALA A 64 -16.42 -28.93 -0.72
CA ALA A 64 -17.86 -28.72 -0.60
C ALA A 64 -18.60 -30.00 -0.96
N TRP A 65 -19.60 -30.34 -0.16
CA TRP A 65 -20.53 -31.43 -0.41
C TRP A 65 -21.82 -30.84 -0.98
N GLY A 66 -22.28 -31.37 -2.11
CA GLY A 66 -23.57 -31.04 -2.71
C GLY A 66 -24.45 -32.27 -2.84
N SER A 67 -25.75 -32.13 -2.55
CA SER A 67 -26.74 -33.14 -2.92
C SER A 67 -27.44 -32.72 -4.21
N SER A 68 -27.41 -33.58 -5.22
CA SER A 68 -28.16 -33.37 -6.46
C SER A 68 -29.09 -34.55 -6.72
N GLN A 69 -30.32 -34.26 -7.15
CA GLN A 69 -31.20 -35.28 -7.67
C GLN A 69 -30.71 -35.66 -9.07
N LEU A 70 -30.30 -36.91 -9.26
CA LEU A 70 -30.06 -37.43 -10.60
C LEU A 70 -31.42 -37.56 -11.30
N ASN A 71 -31.53 -37.03 -12.52
CA ASN A 71 -32.74 -37.21 -13.34
C ASN A 71 -33.08 -38.70 -13.44
N GLY A 72 -34.17 -39.13 -12.79
CA GLY A 72 -34.76 -40.43 -13.03
C GLY A 72 -35.40 -40.47 -14.43
N PRO A 73 -35.50 -41.65 -15.08
CA PRO A 73 -36.07 -41.74 -16.41
C PRO A 73 -37.52 -41.24 -16.38
N THR A 74 -37.85 -40.37 -17.34
CA THR A 74 -39.22 -39.92 -17.58
C THR A 74 -40.10 -41.11 -17.95
N GLY A 75 -40.94 -41.54 -17.01
CA GLY A 75 -42.14 -42.32 -17.27
C GLY A 75 -42.07 -43.81 -16.91
N GLY A 76 -43.10 -44.28 -16.22
CA GLY A 76 -43.45 -45.70 -16.10
C GLY A 76 -43.49 -46.21 -14.66
N ALA A 77 -44.70 -46.54 -14.19
CA ALA A 77 -44.95 -47.09 -12.86
C ALA A 77 -44.27 -48.45 -12.63
N SER A 78 -43.69 -48.65 -11.44
CA SER A 78 -43.40 -49.98 -10.92
C SER A 78 -43.82 -50.06 -9.45
N GLU A 79 -44.27 -51.24 -9.00
CA GLU A 79 -44.86 -51.48 -7.67
C GLU A 79 -43.85 -51.35 -6.51
N PHE A 80 -42.60 -50.95 -6.79
CA PHE A 80 -41.62 -50.45 -5.79
C PHE A 80 -40.84 -49.19 -6.25
N GLY A 81 -41.12 -48.61 -7.43
CA GLY A 81 -40.15 -47.75 -8.09
C GLY A 81 -40.69 -46.43 -8.62
N ASN A 82 -40.24 -45.38 -7.94
CA ASN A 82 -39.78 -44.08 -8.46
C ASN A 82 -39.08 -43.37 -7.28
N GLN A 83 -38.00 -43.96 -6.75
CA GLN A 83 -37.18 -43.30 -5.75
C GLN A 83 -36.31 -42.27 -6.48
N ALA A 84 -36.40 -41.00 -6.09
CA ALA A 84 -35.43 -40.02 -6.54
C ALA A 84 -34.02 -40.55 -6.20
N GLN A 85 -33.17 -40.78 -7.20
CA GLN A 85 -31.79 -41.17 -6.93
C GLN A 85 -31.03 -39.92 -6.52
N TRP A 86 -30.64 -39.82 -5.25
CA TRP A 86 -29.81 -38.73 -4.75
C TRP A 86 -28.34 -39.11 -4.91
N ALA A 87 -27.58 -38.25 -5.60
CA ALA A 87 -26.13 -38.35 -5.61
C ALA A 87 -25.55 -37.29 -4.68
N THR A 88 -24.73 -37.73 -3.74
CA THR A 88 -23.82 -36.87 -3.00
C THR A 88 -22.55 -36.73 -3.82
N GLN A 89 -22.18 -35.51 -4.16
CA GLN A 89 -20.95 -35.21 -4.89
C GLN A 89 -20.06 -34.28 -4.06
N ASN A 90 -18.76 -34.47 -4.19
CA ASN A 90 -17.76 -33.61 -3.59
C ASN A 90 -17.15 -32.76 -4.67
N PHE A 91 -17.14 -31.46 -4.44
CA PHE A 91 -16.42 -30.51 -5.25
C PHE A 91 -15.21 -30.04 -4.47
N ALA A 92 -14.05 -30.02 -5.14
CA ALA A 92 -12.91 -29.31 -4.60
C ALA A 92 -13.23 -27.81 -4.65
N ILE A 93 -13.19 -27.15 -3.49
CA ILE A 93 -13.09 -25.70 -3.43
C ILE A 93 -11.64 -25.38 -3.74
N ILE A 94 -11.37 -24.99 -4.98
CA ILE A 94 -10.14 -24.31 -5.32
C ILE A 94 -10.29 -22.87 -4.82
N ALA A 95 -9.68 -22.60 -3.66
CA ALA A 95 -9.40 -21.23 -3.29
C ALA A 95 -8.58 -20.62 -4.43
N ASN A 96 -9.13 -19.62 -5.11
CA ASN A 96 -8.37 -18.83 -6.06
C ASN A 96 -7.41 -17.99 -5.22
N GLU A 97 -6.28 -18.58 -4.84
CA GLU A 97 -5.19 -17.86 -4.18
C GLU A 97 -4.67 -16.84 -5.21
N VAL A 98 -5.13 -15.60 -5.08
CA VAL A 98 -4.59 -14.49 -5.85
C VAL A 98 -3.20 -14.25 -5.31
N GLU A 99 -2.18 -14.72 -6.03
CA GLU A 99 -0.81 -14.38 -5.74
C GLU A 99 -0.63 -12.87 -5.97
N LEU A 100 -0.54 -12.13 -4.88
CA LEU A 100 -0.42 -10.68 -4.94
C LEU A 100 1.05 -10.31 -5.11
N VAL A 101 1.37 -9.69 -6.24
CA VAL A 101 2.72 -9.24 -6.55
C VAL A 101 3.02 -7.96 -5.76
N ALA A 102 4.19 -7.92 -5.12
CA ALA A 102 4.66 -6.73 -4.42
C ALA A 102 4.73 -5.51 -5.37
N PRO A 103 4.48 -4.30 -4.86
CA PRO A 103 4.63 -3.09 -5.65
C PRO A 103 6.10 -2.82 -5.97
N ALA A 104 6.37 -2.13 -7.08
CA ALA A 104 7.70 -1.66 -7.42
C ALA A 104 7.68 -0.15 -7.62
N VAL A 105 8.64 0.56 -7.01
CA VAL A 105 8.83 2.01 -7.23
C VAL A 105 9.93 2.20 -8.27
N THR A 106 9.59 2.83 -9.39
CA THR A 106 10.51 3.05 -10.52
C THR A 106 10.97 4.50 -10.61
N GLY A 107 10.34 5.43 -9.88
CA GLY A 107 10.83 6.79 -9.79
C GLY A 107 10.02 7.71 -8.89
N LEU A 108 10.66 8.82 -8.52
CA LEU A 108 10.07 9.92 -7.76
C LEU A 108 10.25 11.23 -8.53
N THR A 109 9.23 12.08 -8.53
CA THR A 109 9.32 13.44 -9.06
C THR A 109 8.54 14.41 -8.17
N PRO A 110 9.19 15.39 -7.52
CA PRO A 110 10.64 15.59 -7.43
C PRO A 110 11.34 14.54 -6.53
N LYS A 111 12.66 14.33 -6.71
CA LYS A 111 13.50 13.43 -5.88
C LYS A 111 14.07 14.08 -4.62
N LYS A 112 13.66 15.31 -4.30
CA LYS A 112 14.24 16.11 -3.21
C LYS A 112 13.25 17.12 -2.69
N GLY A 113 13.37 17.46 -1.41
CA GLY A 113 12.56 18.46 -0.71
C GLY A 113 13.26 18.97 0.55
N PRO A 114 12.72 19.99 1.23
CA PRO A 114 13.29 20.49 2.46
C PRO A 114 13.05 19.52 3.62
N VAL A 115 13.94 19.53 4.63
CA VAL A 115 13.78 18.80 5.91
C VAL A 115 12.46 19.08 6.63
N THR A 116 11.84 20.23 6.37
CA THR A 116 10.55 20.61 6.93
C THR A 116 9.37 19.82 6.35
N GLY A 117 9.58 19.05 5.27
CA GLY A 117 8.53 18.28 4.59
C GLY A 117 7.63 19.15 3.71
N GLY A 118 6.46 18.62 3.37
CA GLY A 118 5.43 19.28 2.56
C GLY A 118 5.65 19.20 1.04
N THR A 119 6.71 18.53 0.58
CA THR A 119 6.92 18.32 -0.85
C THR A 119 5.94 17.29 -1.38
N VAL A 120 5.13 17.68 -2.36
CA VAL A 120 4.25 16.75 -3.08
C VAL A 120 5.08 16.00 -4.10
N VAL A 121 5.18 14.68 -3.93
CA VAL A 121 5.98 13.77 -4.75
C VAL A 121 5.05 12.86 -5.54
N LYS A 122 5.23 12.86 -6.87
CA LYS A 122 4.70 11.83 -7.75
C LYS A 122 5.61 10.61 -7.69
N ILE A 123 5.07 9.49 -7.25
CA ILE A 123 5.70 8.17 -7.17
C ILE A 123 5.21 7.37 -8.38
N SER A 124 6.14 6.94 -9.23
CA SER A 124 5.88 6.10 -10.39
C SER A 124 6.31 4.66 -10.11
N GLY A 125 5.59 3.69 -10.65
CA GLY A 125 5.82 2.28 -10.34
C GLY A 125 4.83 1.32 -10.97
N THR A 126 4.64 0.17 -10.33
CA THR A 126 3.70 -0.89 -10.71
C THR A 126 3.01 -1.49 -9.48
N ASN A 127 1.85 -2.11 -9.69
CA ASN A 127 1.05 -2.81 -8.68
C ASN A 127 0.67 -1.95 -7.48
N PHE A 128 0.37 -0.66 -7.70
CA PHE A 128 -0.08 0.25 -6.64
C PHE A 128 -1.57 0.12 -6.29
N GLY A 129 -2.29 -0.80 -6.94
CA GLY A 129 -3.68 -1.12 -6.60
C GLY A 129 -3.82 -1.49 -5.11
N GLY A 130 -4.76 -0.85 -4.42
CA GLY A 130 -4.99 -1.10 -2.99
C GLY A 130 -3.88 -0.62 -2.05
N ALA A 131 -2.98 0.27 -2.48
CA ALA A 131 -1.92 0.78 -1.61
C ALA A 131 -2.49 1.39 -0.31
N SER A 132 -2.00 0.87 0.82
CA SER A 132 -2.48 1.21 2.16
C SER A 132 -1.50 2.10 2.93
N ALA A 133 -0.23 2.14 2.51
CA ALA A 133 0.77 3.04 3.12
C ALA A 133 1.83 3.49 2.11
N VAL A 134 2.31 4.71 2.33
CA VAL A 134 3.52 5.27 1.71
C VAL A 134 4.41 5.79 2.83
N LYS A 135 5.69 5.42 2.83
CA LYS A 135 6.68 5.87 3.81
C LYS A 135 7.88 6.50 3.14
N PHE A 136 8.44 7.50 3.81
CA PHE A 136 9.72 8.15 3.50
C PHE A 136 10.71 7.77 4.61
N GLY A 137 11.51 6.73 4.36
CA GLY A 137 12.28 6.04 5.39
C GLY A 137 11.36 5.43 6.45
N SER A 138 11.56 5.79 7.71
CA SER A 138 10.73 5.31 8.83
C SER A 138 9.41 6.09 9.04
N LYS A 139 9.21 7.22 8.35
CA LYS A 139 8.06 8.11 8.56
C LYS A 139 7.00 7.93 7.50
N SER A 140 5.73 7.82 7.90
CA SER A 140 4.60 7.80 6.97
C SER A 140 4.45 9.14 6.25
N ALA A 141 4.04 9.09 4.98
CA ALA A 141 3.60 10.26 4.24
C ALA A 141 2.48 11.00 5.00
N THR A 142 2.47 12.33 4.96
CA THR A 142 1.42 13.13 5.63
C THR A 142 0.07 12.98 4.94
N SER A 143 0.09 12.72 3.64
CA SER A 143 -1.05 12.30 2.84
C SER A 143 -0.57 11.55 1.59
N PHE A 144 -1.40 10.69 1.02
CA PHE A 144 -1.17 10.16 -0.31
C PHE A 144 -2.50 9.86 -1.02
N THR A 145 -2.43 9.79 -2.34
CA THR A 145 -3.54 9.46 -3.24
C THR A 145 -3.03 8.49 -4.29
N VAL A 146 -3.68 7.34 -4.41
CA VAL A 146 -3.43 6.39 -5.50
C VAL A 146 -4.18 6.90 -6.73
N ASN A 147 -3.44 7.38 -7.74
CA ASN A 147 -4.04 7.91 -8.96
C ASN A 147 -4.32 6.79 -9.98
N SER A 148 -3.45 5.79 -10.01
CA SER A 148 -3.55 4.60 -10.86
C SER A 148 -2.67 3.48 -10.29
N GLU A 149 -2.72 2.29 -10.89
CA GLU A 149 -1.82 1.16 -10.55
C GLU A 149 -0.33 1.46 -10.73
N THR A 150 0.01 2.57 -11.37
CA THR A 150 1.38 2.97 -11.71
C THR A 150 1.77 4.36 -11.21
N SER A 151 0.86 5.06 -10.52
CA SER A 151 1.08 6.44 -10.07
C SER A 151 0.43 6.73 -8.72
N ILE A 152 1.23 7.14 -7.74
CA ILE A 152 0.78 7.65 -6.44
C ILE A 152 1.26 9.10 -6.30
N THR A 153 0.43 9.97 -5.74
CA THR A 153 0.85 11.30 -5.27
C THR A 153 0.95 11.25 -3.76
N ALA A 154 2.10 11.58 -3.16
CA ALA A 154 2.29 11.56 -1.72
C ALA A 154 2.98 12.82 -1.22
N SER A 155 2.61 13.30 -0.04
CA SER A 155 3.24 14.45 0.61
C SER A 155 4.31 13.99 1.60
N ALA A 156 5.55 14.45 1.37
CA ALA A 156 6.70 14.07 2.17
C ALA A 156 6.58 14.64 3.60
N PRO A 157 6.77 13.81 4.64
CA PRO A 157 6.76 14.29 6.03
C PRO A 157 8.04 15.07 6.36
N ALA A 158 8.04 15.80 7.46
CA ALA A 158 9.26 16.41 8.00
C ALA A 158 10.25 15.32 8.43
N ASN A 159 11.51 15.42 8.01
CA ASN A 159 12.55 14.45 8.32
C ASN A 159 13.93 15.08 8.43
N ALA A 160 14.88 14.38 9.06
CA ALA A 160 16.26 14.83 9.17
C ALA A 160 16.94 14.93 7.79
N ALA A 161 17.96 15.77 7.67
CA ALA A 161 18.70 15.92 6.42
C ALA A 161 19.41 14.61 6.05
N GLY A 162 19.22 14.17 4.81
CA GLY A 162 19.77 12.90 4.34
C GLY A 162 19.00 12.33 3.17
N ILE A 163 19.37 11.12 2.79
CA ILE A 163 18.69 10.32 1.77
C ILE A 163 17.88 9.25 2.48
N VAL A 164 16.64 9.05 2.06
CA VAL A 164 15.78 7.97 2.53
C VAL A 164 15.12 7.26 1.36
N ASP A 165 14.74 6.01 1.56
CA ASP A 165 13.97 5.23 0.59
C ASP A 165 12.49 5.58 0.69
N VAL A 166 11.78 5.59 -0.44
CA VAL A 166 10.32 5.76 -0.47
C VAL A 166 9.66 4.44 -0.79
N THR A 167 8.99 3.85 0.20
CA THR A 167 8.36 2.54 0.07
C THR A 167 6.84 2.65 0.01
N VAL A 168 6.23 1.82 -0.82
CA VAL A 168 4.77 1.67 -0.93
C VAL A 168 4.38 0.29 -0.41
N THR A 169 3.32 0.22 0.40
CA THR A 169 2.75 -1.04 0.88
C THR A 169 1.38 -1.25 0.24
N THR A 170 1.18 -2.42 -0.36
CA THR A 170 -0.11 -2.90 -0.88
C THR A 170 -0.42 -4.27 -0.25
N PRO A 171 -1.58 -4.88 -0.54
CA PRO A 171 -1.86 -6.25 -0.12
C PRO A 171 -0.83 -7.29 -0.60
N GLY A 172 -0.11 -7.01 -1.70
CA GLY A 172 0.99 -7.86 -2.20
C GLY A 172 2.32 -7.68 -1.46
N GLY A 173 2.36 -6.83 -0.43
CA GLY A 173 3.55 -6.57 0.38
C GLY A 173 4.08 -5.15 0.21
N THR A 174 5.34 -4.95 0.60
CA THR A 174 6.02 -3.65 0.52
C THR A 174 7.05 -3.66 -0.59
N SER A 175 7.16 -2.54 -1.31
CA SER A 175 8.14 -2.39 -2.38
C SER A 175 9.56 -2.56 -1.88
N ALA A 176 10.41 -3.20 -2.69
CA ALA A 176 11.83 -3.29 -2.43
C ALA A 176 12.48 -1.89 -2.48
N ALA A 177 13.50 -1.67 -1.65
CA ALA A 177 14.30 -0.44 -1.67
C ALA A 177 15.27 -0.45 -2.86
N VAL A 178 15.24 0.60 -3.68
CA VAL A 178 16.06 0.76 -4.89
C VAL A 178 16.51 2.21 -5.07
N LEU A 179 17.62 2.44 -5.78
CA LEU A 179 18.13 3.81 -6.03
C LEU A 179 17.10 4.77 -6.67
N ALA A 180 16.09 4.23 -7.37
CA ALA A 180 15.04 5.01 -8.00
C ALA A 180 14.06 5.66 -6.99
N ASP A 181 13.92 5.09 -5.79
CA ASP A 181 13.05 5.55 -4.71
C ASP A 181 13.76 6.45 -3.69
N HIS A 182 15.03 6.79 -3.91
CA HIS A 182 15.77 7.68 -3.03
C HIS A 182 15.21 9.11 -3.07
N PHE A 183 14.66 9.56 -1.94
CA PHE A 183 14.25 10.93 -1.70
C PHE A 183 15.27 11.66 -0.81
N LYS A 184 15.69 12.86 -1.25
CA LYS A 184 16.69 13.67 -0.52
C LYS A 184 16.04 14.80 0.27
N TYR A 185 16.19 14.76 1.58
CA TYR A 185 15.84 15.85 2.48
C TYR A 185 17.00 16.83 2.60
N LEU A 186 16.83 18.04 2.06
CA LEU A 186 17.84 19.09 2.05
C LEU A 186 17.70 20.00 3.29
N PRO A 187 18.80 20.41 3.92
CA PRO A 187 18.76 21.48 4.91
C PRO A 187 18.31 22.79 4.25
N VAL A 188 17.79 23.71 5.05
CA VAL A 188 17.31 25.02 4.59
C VAL A 188 18.18 26.11 5.21
N VAL A 189 18.63 27.05 4.40
CA VAL A 189 19.23 28.31 4.85
C VAL A 189 18.19 29.40 4.59
N SER A 190 17.68 30.03 5.65
CA SER A 190 16.61 31.02 5.59
C SER A 190 17.06 32.43 5.97
N GLY A 191 18.31 32.60 6.42
CA GLY A 191 18.85 33.91 6.75
C GLY A 191 20.34 33.87 7.02
N VAL A 192 21.01 34.96 6.66
CA VAL A 192 22.44 35.19 6.88
C VAL A 192 22.60 36.59 7.45
N SER A 193 23.18 36.73 8.65
CA SER A 193 23.32 38.02 9.33
C SER A 193 24.63 38.13 10.13
N PRO A 194 25.47 39.15 9.90
CA PRO A 194 25.36 40.12 8.81
C PRO A 194 25.45 39.44 7.43
N ASN A 195 24.77 40.00 6.43
CA ASN A 195 24.79 39.51 5.05
C ASN A 195 25.92 40.14 4.20
N LYS A 196 26.91 40.74 4.85
CA LYS A 196 28.05 41.39 4.21
C LYS A 196 29.28 41.34 5.10
N GLY A 197 30.46 41.39 4.50
CA GLY A 197 31.73 41.43 5.23
C GLY A 197 32.95 41.60 4.32
N SER A 198 34.14 41.61 4.93
CA SER A 198 35.39 41.87 4.21
C SER A 198 35.76 40.74 3.24
N ALA A 199 36.23 41.10 2.04
CA ALA A 199 36.88 40.18 1.09
C ALA A 199 38.05 39.37 1.70
N ALA A 200 38.71 39.90 2.74
CA ALA A 200 39.76 39.17 3.46
C ALA A 200 39.23 38.03 4.35
N GLY A 201 37.90 37.90 4.51
CA GLY A 201 37.27 36.93 5.41
C GLY A 201 37.26 37.40 6.87
N GLY A 202 36.96 36.48 7.78
CA GLY A 202 36.98 36.72 9.23
C GLY A 202 35.70 37.31 9.81
N THR A 203 34.68 37.58 8.99
CA THR A 203 33.41 38.12 9.49
C THR A 203 32.64 37.02 10.21
N SER A 204 32.22 37.29 11.46
CA SER A 204 31.34 36.38 12.20
C SER A 204 29.91 36.55 11.68
N VAL A 205 29.31 35.44 11.22
CA VAL A 205 28.02 35.41 10.54
C VAL A 205 27.11 34.40 11.21
N THR A 206 25.94 34.85 11.65
CA THR A 206 24.86 33.97 12.13
C THR A 206 23.99 33.54 10.95
N VAL A 207 23.85 32.24 10.76
CA VAL A 207 22.99 31.63 9.76
C VAL A 207 21.80 30.96 10.44
N THR A 208 20.60 31.33 10.00
CA THR A 208 19.35 30.73 10.44
C THR A 208 18.77 29.81 9.37
N GLY A 209 18.05 28.78 9.79
CA GLY A 209 17.57 27.76 8.88
C GLY A 209 16.90 26.57 9.56
N ALA A 210 16.95 25.42 8.89
CA ALA A 210 16.44 24.16 9.40
C ALA A 210 17.29 22.97 8.94
N GLY A 211 17.37 21.94 9.78
CA GLY A 211 18.03 20.68 9.44
C GLY A 211 19.55 20.71 9.60
N PHE A 212 20.08 21.65 10.39
CA PHE A 212 21.49 21.62 10.77
C PHE A 212 21.74 20.50 11.79
N ALA A 213 22.86 19.80 11.64
CA ALA A 213 23.30 18.79 12.57
C ALA A 213 24.26 19.38 13.61
N LEU A 214 24.08 18.99 14.86
CA LEU A 214 24.95 19.37 15.98
C LEU A 214 26.19 18.48 16.02
N GLY A 215 27.28 19.02 16.55
CA GLY A 215 28.57 18.32 16.65
C GLY A 215 29.60 18.81 15.64
N ALA A 216 30.88 18.61 15.97
CA ALA A 216 31.99 19.06 15.15
C ALA A 216 31.93 18.42 13.76
N SER A 217 32.01 19.25 12.71
CA SER A 217 31.99 18.83 11.31
C SER A 217 30.73 18.12 10.81
N ALA A 218 29.65 18.04 11.61
CA ALA A 218 28.38 17.43 11.19
C ALA A 218 27.66 18.28 10.12
N THR A 219 27.77 19.60 10.25
CA THR A 219 27.31 20.58 9.26
C THR A 219 28.51 21.31 8.68
N THR A 220 28.59 21.42 7.36
CA THR A 220 29.60 22.23 6.68
C THR A 220 28.93 23.35 5.90
N PHE A 221 29.49 24.56 5.96
CA PHE A 221 28.98 25.70 5.20
C PHE A 221 30.00 26.12 4.14
N LYS A 222 29.49 26.56 2.99
CA LYS A 222 30.29 27.19 1.93
C LYS A 222 29.71 28.55 1.56
N PHE A 223 30.59 29.53 1.37
CA PHE A 223 30.30 30.83 0.79
C PHE A 223 30.73 30.76 -0.68
N GLY A 224 29.77 30.57 -1.59
CA GLY A 224 30.09 30.24 -2.98
C GLY A 224 30.86 28.92 -3.07
N THR A 225 32.12 28.98 -3.51
CA THR A 225 33.02 27.82 -3.60
C THR A 225 33.90 27.63 -2.35
N ALA A 226 34.06 28.67 -1.52
CA ALA A 226 34.95 28.65 -0.37
C ALA A 226 34.28 28.04 0.87
N LYS A 227 34.97 27.16 1.59
CA LYS A 227 34.48 26.58 2.85
C LYS A 227 34.58 27.59 3.99
N ALA A 228 33.57 27.65 4.86
CA ALA A 228 33.62 28.48 6.06
C ALA A 228 34.84 28.14 6.94
N SER A 229 35.51 29.17 7.45
CA SER A 229 36.74 29.03 8.26
C SER A 229 36.47 28.40 9.62
N ALA A 230 35.31 28.68 10.19
CA ALA A 230 34.81 28.05 11.39
C ALA A 230 33.29 27.90 11.30
N VAL A 231 32.76 26.85 11.92
CA VAL A 231 31.33 26.54 12.00
C VAL A 231 31.02 26.08 13.41
N ASN A 232 30.06 26.73 14.06
CA ASN A 232 29.51 26.32 15.34
C ASN A 232 27.99 26.36 15.29
N CYS A 233 27.34 25.20 15.28
CA CYS A 233 25.89 25.11 15.32
C CYS A 233 25.42 25.00 16.77
N GLY A 234 24.77 26.07 17.26
CA GLY A 234 24.17 26.09 18.60
C GLY A 234 22.82 25.37 18.65
N SER A 235 22.14 25.25 17.52
CA SER A 235 20.90 24.49 17.39
C SER A 235 20.77 23.89 15.98
N SER A 236 19.74 23.07 15.74
CA SER A 236 19.39 22.58 14.41
C SER A 236 18.85 23.66 13.47
N THR A 237 18.70 24.89 13.96
CA THR A 237 18.12 26.04 13.25
C THR A 237 19.02 27.28 13.24
N SER A 238 20.13 27.27 13.98
CA SER A 238 21.04 28.42 14.09
C SER A 238 22.50 27.98 14.23
N CYS A 239 23.36 28.50 13.37
CA CYS A 239 24.80 28.31 13.43
C CYS A 239 25.55 29.65 13.29
N THR A 240 26.66 29.79 14.00
CA THR A 240 27.63 30.88 13.79
C THR A 240 28.78 30.38 12.93
N LEU A 241 29.14 31.18 11.93
CA LEU A 241 30.17 30.90 10.93
C LEU A 241 31.22 32.00 10.95
N VAL A 242 32.42 31.67 10.49
CA VAL A 242 33.42 32.69 10.13
C VAL A 242 33.62 32.67 8.61
N SER A 243 33.41 33.81 7.96
CA SER A 243 33.55 33.92 6.51
C SER A 243 34.99 33.63 6.09
N PRO A 244 35.21 32.84 5.01
CA PRO A 244 36.53 32.67 4.43
C PRO A 244 36.94 33.90 3.60
N PRO A 245 38.24 34.05 3.30
CA PRO A 245 38.67 34.97 2.26
C PRO A 245 38.00 34.61 0.92
N HIS A 246 37.48 35.62 0.22
CA HIS A 246 36.84 35.46 -1.08
C HIS A 246 36.94 36.78 -1.87
N ALA A 247 36.99 36.71 -3.19
CA ALA A 247 36.95 37.90 -4.03
C ALA A 247 35.66 38.71 -3.78
N ALA A 248 35.72 40.03 -3.97
CA ALA A 248 34.56 40.91 -3.84
C ALA A 248 33.39 40.44 -4.72
N GLY A 249 32.17 40.58 -4.21
CA GLY A 249 30.95 40.14 -4.88
C GLY A 249 29.99 39.37 -3.97
N THR A 250 28.79 39.11 -4.50
CA THR A 250 27.75 38.38 -3.78
C THR A 250 27.82 36.89 -4.06
N VAL A 251 27.80 36.08 -3.01
CA VAL A 251 27.77 34.61 -3.10
C VAL A 251 26.61 34.02 -2.30
N ASP A 252 26.16 32.84 -2.71
CA ASP A 252 25.18 32.06 -1.94
C ASP A 252 25.90 31.26 -0.83
N VAL A 253 25.33 31.25 0.37
CA VAL A 253 25.76 30.50 1.55
C VAL A 253 24.99 29.18 1.60
N LYS A 254 25.68 28.07 1.43
CA LYS A 254 25.06 26.74 1.37
C LYS A 254 25.50 25.87 2.54
N ALA A 255 24.52 25.24 3.19
CA ALA A 255 24.74 24.24 4.22
C ALA A 255 24.79 22.85 3.60
N THR A 256 25.71 22.00 4.05
CA THR A 256 25.78 20.58 3.68
C THR A 256 25.79 19.74 4.95
N VAL A 257 24.81 18.85 5.06
CA VAL A 257 24.60 17.91 6.17
C VAL A 257 24.42 16.53 5.55
N SER A 258 25.03 15.47 6.10
CA SER A 258 24.84 14.09 5.58
C SER A 258 25.02 13.95 4.05
N LYS A 259 25.98 14.69 3.47
CA LYS A 259 26.26 14.75 2.02
C LYS A 259 25.14 15.35 1.15
N VAL A 260 24.12 15.97 1.74
CA VAL A 260 23.08 16.73 1.03
C VAL A 260 23.23 18.22 1.29
N THR A 261 23.16 19.02 0.22
CA THR A 261 23.38 20.47 0.25
C THR A 261 22.07 21.22 0.11
N SER A 262 21.92 22.33 0.85
CA SER A 262 20.76 23.21 0.77
C SER A 262 20.51 23.69 -0.66
N ALA A 263 19.24 23.86 -1.01
CA ALA A 263 18.87 24.55 -2.23
C ALA A 263 19.25 26.04 -2.15
N LYS A 264 19.41 26.67 -3.32
CA LYS A 264 19.55 28.12 -3.41
C LYS A 264 18.26 28.79 -2.91
N ASN A 265 18.39 29.79 -2.05
CA ASN A 265 17.28 30.52 -1.43
C ASN A 265 17.56 32.04 -1.43
N ALA A 266 17.86 32.58 -2.61
CA ALA A 266 18.18 33.99 -2.76
C ALA A 266 16.94 34.88 -2.51
N PRO A 267 17.10 36.04 -1.86
CA PRO A 267 18.34 36.62 -1.33
C PRO A 267 18.69 36.18 0.10
N ALA A 268 17.86 35.35 0.73
CA ALA A 268 17.99 34.99 2.14
C ALA A 268 19.27 34.22 2.48
N ASP A 269 19.84 33.51 1.50
CA ASP A 269 21.11 32.80 1.61
C ASP A 269 22.30 33.60 1.04
N GLN A 270 22.18 34.89 0.74
CA GLN A 270 23.27 35.66 0.12
C GLN A 270 24.19 36.35 1.13
N PHE A 271 25.48 36.40 0.81
CA PHE A 271 26.51 37.15 1.52
C PHE A 271 27.36 37.96 0.54
N ALA A 272 27.51 39.26 0.81
CA ALA A 272 28.28 40.18 -0.02
C ALA A 272 29.69 40.43 0.55
N TYR A 273 30.71 40.10 -0.24
CA TYR A 273 32.10 40.47 0.04
C TYR A 273 32.39 41.87 -0.51
N SER A 274 32.87 42.76 0.36
CA SER A 274 33.28 44.14 0.04
C SER A 274 34.68 44.45 0.56
#